data_AF-A0A2T0LRZ7-F1
#
_entry.id   AF-A0A2T0LRZ7-F1
#
_cell.length_a   1.000
_cell.length_b   1.000
_cell.length_c   1.000
_cell.angle_alpha   90.00
_cell.angle_beta   90.00
_cell.angle_gamma   90.00
#
_symmetry.space_group_name_H-M   'P 1'
#
loop_
_entity.id
_entity.type
_entity.pdbx_description
1 polymer ?
#
loop_
_entity_poly.entity_id
_entity_poly.type
_entity_poly.pdbx_seq_one_letter_code
_entity_poly.pdbx_strand_id
1 'polypeptide(L)'
;MDTTRLLRLGELALPGFVVGLIAGAVAGGLAGLVGQPTGWALVSMLTLGLPLALLGGGYGLLAAHRKVRIGGFAPAALFWLVGFPLARVLHEVLSRLILVGEPGLPPDPLGFLAYQGLVSAGFAIGFLWLHERLAPRWWRRVAPRNPVAADVYSAYAAHAKRVFEQREARRRARRQQRDPAARPAPGGKAKAKAKAKAAPR
;
A
#
# COMPACT_ATOMS: atom_id res chain seq x y z
N MET A 1 -30.33 -2.72 5.84
CA MET A 1 -28.97 -3.28 5.64
C MET A 1 -28.72 -4.25 6.76
N ASP A 2 -28.46 -5.52 6.45
CA ASP A 2 -28.32 -6.56 7.49
C ASP A 2 -26.99 -6.41 8.24
N THR A 3 -27.02 -6.58 9.56
CA THR A 3 -25.86 -6.45 10.47
C THR A 3 -24.67 -7.30 10.01
N THR A 4 -24.94 -8.49 9.47
CA THR A 4 -23.93 -9.41 8.93
C THR A 4 -23.18 -8.82 7.73
N ARG A 5 -23.84 -8.00 6.91
CA ARG A 5 -23.22 -7.32 5.78
C ARG A 5 -22.29 -6.19 6.24
N LEU A 6 -22.70 -5.44 7.26
CA LEU A 6 -21.87 -4.39 7.87
C LEU A 6 -20.62 -4.99 8.53
N LEU A 7 -20.76 -6.10 9.26
CA LEU A 7 -19.62 -6.81 9.85
C LEU A 7 -18.64 -7.28 8.78
N ARG A 8 -19.13 -7.87 7.68
CA ARG A 8 -18.28 -8.31 6.56
C ARG A 8 -17.55 -7.15 5.88
N LEU A 9 -18.18 -5.98 5.76
CA LEU A 9 -17.53 -4.78 5.24
C LEU A 9 -16.48 -4.25 6.23
N GLY A 10 -16.80 -4.23 7.52
CA GLY A 10 -15.86 -3.83 8.57
C GLY A 10 -14.60 -4.70 8.57
N GLU A 11 -14.75 -6.01 8.39
CA GLU A 11 -13.60 -6.92 8.26
C GLU A 11 -12.72 -6.61 7.05
N LEU A 12 -13.30 -6.19 5.93
CA LEU A 12 -12.53 -5.82 4.75
C LEU A 12 -11.80 -4.49 4.93
N ALA A 13 -12.42 -3.54 5.61
CA ALA A 13 -11.87 -2.21 5.91
C ALA A 13 -10.78 -2.23 6.98
N LEU A 14 -10.78 -3.24 7.87
CA LEU A 14 -9.95 -3.25 9.08
C LEU A 14 -8.45 -3.00 8.84
N PRO A 15 -7.78 -3.60 7.84
CA PRO A 15 -6.36 -3.38 7.63
C PRO A 15 -6.03 -1.90 7.38
N GLY A 16 -6.80 -1.24 6.51
CA GLY A 16 -6.61 0.18 6.22
C GLY A 16 -6.96 1.07 7.41
N PHE A 17 -7.98 0.70 8.18
CA PHE A 17 -8.35 1.38 9.41
C PHE A 17 -7.21 1.35 10.45
N VAL A 18 -6.64 0.17 10.67
CA VAL A 18 -5.50 -0.02 11.59
C VAL A 18 -4.28 0.78 11.16
N VAL A 19 -3.97 0.82 9.86
CA VAL A 19 -2.85 1.63 9.34
C VAL A 19 -3.06 3.13 9.64
N GLY A 20 -4.27 3.64 9.45
CA GLY A 20 -4.61 5.03 9.78
C GLY A 20 -4.50 5.33 11.28
N LEU A 21 -4.91 4.40 12.15
CA LEU A 21 -4.70 4.55 13.60
C LEU A 21 -3.22 4.56 13.99
N ILE A 22 -2.39 3.71 13.36
CA ILE A 22 -0.95 3.71 13.59
C ILE A 22 -0.36 5.08 13.22
N ALA A 23 -0.78 5.68 12.10
CA ALA A 23 -0.34 7.03 11.73
C ALA A 23 -0.73 8.09 12.77
N GLY A 24 -1.96 8.04 13.31
CA GLY A 24 -2.37 8.91 14.41
C GLY A 24 -1.53 8.70 15.68
N ALA A 25 -1.27 7.45 16.06
CA ALA A 25 -0.42 7.12 17.20
C ALA A 25 1.00 7.67 17.02
N VAL A 26 1.58 7.58 15.82
CA VAL A 26 2.88 8.18 15.50
C VAL A 26 2.83 9.69 15.66
N ALA A 27 1.77 10.36 15.20
CA ALA A 27 1.63 11.81 15.36
C ALA A 27 1.54 12.24 16.82
N GLY A 28 0.73 11.55 17.64
CA GLY A 28 0.65 11.80 19.08
C GLY A 28 1.96 11.50 19.80
N GLY A 29 2.65 10.42 19.43
CA GLY A 29 3.96 10.07 19.96
C GLY A 29 5.01 11.14 19.66
N LEU A 30 5.04 11.66 18.43
CA LEU A 30 5.91 12.76 18.06
C LEU A 30 5.60 14.05 18.84
N ALA A 31 4.31 14.35 19.07
CA ALA A 31 3.92 15.48 19.92
C ALA A 31 4.43 15.32 21.36
N GLY A 32 4.30 14.12 21.94
CA GLY A 32 4.86 13.82 23.27
C GLY A 32 6.39 13.94 23.30
N LEU A 33 7.09 13.46 22.26
CA LEU A 33 8.55 13.53 22.17
C LEU A 33 9.09 14.97 22.12
N VAL A 34 8.34 15.91 21.53
CA VAL A 34 8.71 17.33 21.52
C VAL A 34 8.30 18.07 22.80
N GLY A 35 7.88 17.35 23.85
CA GLY A 35 7.57 17.89 25.16
C GLY A 35 6.17 18.50 25.29
N GLN A 36 5.26 18.21 24.37
CA GLN A 36 3.87 18.68 24.51
C GLN A 36 3.18 18.00 25.69
N PRO A 37 2.22 18.67 26.35
CA PRO A 37 1.41 18.07 27.40
C PRO A 37 0.71 16.79 26.91
N THR A 38 0.53 15.82 27.79
CA THR A 38 -0.11 14.52 27.45
C THR A 38 -1.49 14.72 26.80
N GLY A 39 -2.27 15.71 27.26
CA GLY A 39 -3.54 16.07 26.64
C GLY A 39 -3.42 16.49 25.18
N TRP A 40 -2.40 17.29 24.83
CA TRP A 40 -2.12 17.71 23.45
C TRP A 40 -1.71 16.53 22.57
N ALA A 41 -0.88 15.63 23.09
CA ALA A 41 -0.48 14.42 22.39
C ALA A 41 -1.68 13.51 22.11
N LEU A 42 -2.57 13.30 23.08
CA LEU A 42 -3.79 12.50 22.93
C LEU A 42 -4.78 13.13 21.95
N VAL A 43 -5.02 14.44 22.05
CA VAL A 43 -5.88 15.16 21.11
C VAL A 43 -5.31 15.03 19.70
N SER A 44 -4.00 15.20 19.52
CA SER A 44 -3.36 15.06 18.21
C SER A 44 -3.49 13.64 17.65
N MET A 45 -3.29 12.64 18.50
CA MET A 45 -3.46 11.23 18.13
C MET A 45 -4.87 10.94 17.63
N LEU A 46 -5.90 11.40 18.35
CA LEU A 46 -7.29 11.09 18.05
C LEU A 46 -7.83 11.89 16.87
N THR A 47 -7.61 13.20 16.86
CA THR A 47 -8.13 14.11 15.82
C THR A 47 -7.49 13.88 14.46
N LEU A 48 -6.26 13.37 14.40
CA LEU A 48 -5.63 12.94 13.16
C LEU A 48 -5.85 11.45 12.86
N GLY A 49 -5.74 10.60 13.88
CA GLY A 49 -5.84 9.15 13.73
C GLY A 49 -7.23 8.70 13.28
N LEU A 50 -8.31 9.28 13.81
CA LEU A 50 -9.67 8.88 13.42
C LEU A 50 -9.96 9.18 11.94
N PRO A 51 -9.73 10.41 11.41
CA PRO A 51 -9.91 10.66 9.98
C PRO A 51 -9.06 9.76 9.10
N LEU A 52 -7.78 9.57 9.44
CA LEU A 52 -6.88 8.69 8.69
C LEU A 52 -7.33 7.23 8.74
N ALA A 53 -7.85 6.76 9.87
CA ALA A 53 -8.38 5.41 10.02
C ALA A 53 -9.64 5.21 9.17
N LEU A 54 -10.57 6.17 9.19
CA LEU A 54 -11.77 6.10 8.36
C LEU A 54 -11.44 6.10 6.87
N LEU A 55 -10.57 7.02 6.42
CA LEU A 55 -10.11 7.08 5.04
C LEU A 55 -9.31 5.84 4.64
N GLY A 56 -8.44 5.36 5.53
CA GLY A 56 -7.68 4.13 5.32
C GLY A 56 -8.58 2.91 5.18
N GLY A 57 -9.61 2.80 6.02
CA GLY A 57 -10.63 1.76 5.91
C GLY A 57 -11.41 1.84 4.60
N GLY A 58 -11.77 3.05 4.18
CA GLY A 58 -12.36 3.32 2.87
C GLY A 58 -11.47 2.86 1.72
N TYR A 59 -10.17 3.18 1.75
CA TYR A 59 -9.21 2.67 0.78
C TYR A 59 -9.14 1.14 0.78
N GLY A 60 -9.15 0.51 1.96
CA GLY A 60 -9.19 -0.94 2.10
C GLY A 60 -10.40 -1.57 1.40
N LEU A 61 -11.58 -0.93 1.50
CA LEU A 61 -12.78 -1.33 0.75
C LEU A 61 -12.62 -1.13 -0.76
N LEU A 62 -12.07 -0.01 -1.21
CA LEU A 62 -11.80 0.23 -2.63
C LEU A 62 -10.85 -0.84 -3.21
N ALA A 63 -9.81 -1.20 -2.45
CA ALA A 63 -8.87 -2.25 -2.82
C ALA A 63 -9.55 -3.63 -2.84
N ALA A 64 -10.38 -3.95 -1.84
CA ALA A 64 -11.15 -5.18 -1.79
C ALA A 64 -12.12 -5.32 -2.99
N HIS A 65 -12.78 -4.23 -3.40
CA HIS A 65 -13.66 -4.24 -4.58
C HIS A 65 -12.91 -4.21 -5.93
N ARG A 66 -11.58 -4.41 -5.94
CA ARG A 66 -10.72 -4.41 -7.14
C ARG A 66 -10.80 -3.11 -7.97
N LYS A 67 -11.29 -2.01 -7.39
CA LYS A 67 -11.29 -0.68 -8.03
C LYS A 67 -9.89 -0.09 -8.10
N VAL A 68 -9.00 -0.53 -7.22
CA VAL A 68 -7.58 -0.17 -7.21
C VAL A 68 -6.75 -1.37 -7.63
N ARG A 69 -5.90 -1.19 -8.65
CA ARG A 69 -5.01 -2.24 -9.14
C ARG A 69 -3.95 -2.53 -8.07
N ILE A 70 -3.89 -3.80 -7.64
CA ILE A 70 -2.92 -4.27 -6.64
C ILE A 70 -1.48 -4.02 -7.16
N GLY A 71 -0.65 -3.34 -6.36
CA GLY A 71 0.72 -2.97 -6.71
C GLY A 71 0.86 -1.67 -7.51
N GLY A 72 -0.22 -0.94 -7.77
CA GLY A 72 -0.17 0.40 -8.37
C GLY A 72 -0.06 1.50 -7.32
N PHE A 73 0.99 2.31 -7.37
CA PHE A 73 1.12 3.50 -6.50
C PHE A 73 0.15 4.61 -6.90
N ALA A 74 -0.08 4.82 -8.20
CA ALA A 74 -0.85 5.96 -8.71
C ALA A 74 -2.26 6.12 -8.11
N PRO A 75 -3.08 5.06 -7.96
CA PRO A 75 -4.41 5.19 -7.36
C PRO A 75 -4.34 5.54 -5.86
N ALA A 76 -3.35 5.00 -5.15
CA ALA A 76 -3.13 5.31 -3.74
C ALA A 76 -2.68 6.76 -3.58
N ALA A 77 -1.77 7.22 -4.43
CA ALA A 77 -1.31 8.60 -4.47
C ALA A 77 -2.48 9.56 -4.74
N LEU A 78 -3.33 9.28 -5.72
CA LEU A 78 -4.49 10.12 -6.04
C LEU A 78 -5.52 10.15 -4.90
N PHE A 79 -5.79 9.00 -4.28
CA PHE A 79 -6.68 8.92 -3.12
C PHE A 79 -6.16 9.77 -1.96
N TRP A 80 -4.87 9.63 -1.64
CA TRP A 80 -4.25 10.34 -0.52
C TRP A 80 -3.93 11.80 -0.83
N LEU A 81 -3.80 12.20 -2.09
CA LEU A 81 -3.66 13.59 -2.50
C LEU A 81 -4.82 14.46 -2.01
N VAL A 82 -6.01 13.87 -1.89
CA VAL A 82 -7.19 14.55 -1.33
C VAL A 82 -7.42 14.13 0.12
N GLY A 83 -7.31 12.84 0.42
CA GLY A 83 -7.62 12.30 1.75
C GLY A 83 -6.69 12.82 2.84
N PHE A 84 -5.39 12.96 2.56
CA PHE A 84 -4.42 13.39 3.57
C PHE A 84 -4.56 14.88 3.91
N PRO A 85 -4.63 15.82 2.94
CA PRO A 85 -4.92 17.21 3.26
C PRO A 85 -6.26 17.39 3.99
N LEU A 86 -7.30 16.66 3.59
CA LEU A 86 -8.60 16.72 4.28
C LEU A 86 -8.49 16.28 5.74
N ALA A 87 -7.81 15.16 6.01
CA ALA A 87 -7.55 14.69 7.38
C ALA A 87 -6.73 15.70 8.18
N ARG A 88 -5.77 16.39 7.55
CA ARG A 88 -4.95 17.42 8.17
C ARG A 88 -5.73 18.70 8.48
N VAL A 89 -6.64 19.13 7.61
CA VAL A 89 -7.56 20.25 7.88
C VAL A 89 -8.47 19.89 9.05
N LEU A 90 -9.05 18.69 9.02
CA LEU A 90 -9.93 18.24 10.10
C LEU A 90 -9.19 18.15 11.45
N HIS A 91 -7.96 17.67 11.45
CA HIS A 91 -7.11 17.66 12.63
C HIS A 91 -6.83 19.07 13.16
N GLU A 92 -6.54 20.06 12.30
CA GLU A 92 -6.32 21.46 12.73
C GLU A 92 -7.60 22.03 13.38
N VAL A 93 -8.73 21.88 12.70
CA VAL A 93 -10.04 22.38 13.17
C VAL A 93 -10.43 21.74 14.50
N LEU A 94 -10.35 20.41 14.59
CA LEU A 94 -10.74 19.68 15.80
C LEU A 94 -9.76 19.91 16.96
N SER A 95 -8.45 19.98 16.68
CA SER A 95 -7.46 20.23 17.74
C SER A 95 -7.66 21.62 18.34
N ARG A 96 -7.88 22.65 17.51
CA ARG A 96 -8.21 24.00 18.00
C ARG A 96 -9.51 24.03 18.78
N LEU A 97 -10.56 23.39 18.26
CA LEU A 97 -11.85 23.31 18.95
C LEU A 97 -11.71 22.68 20.34
N ILE A 98 -10.95 21.59 20.46
CA ILE A 98 -10.80 20.86 21.73
C ILE A 98 -9.86 21.59 22.70
N LEU A 99 -8.76 22.18 22.22
CA LEU A 99 -7.72 22.76 23.08
C LEU A 99 -7.95 24.22 23.41
N VAL A 100 -8.55 24.98 22.50
CA VAL A 100 -8.76 26.44 22.60
C VAL A 100 -10.24 26.78 22.76
N GLY A 101 -11.15 25.88 22.41
CA GLY A 101 -12.60 26.08 22.53
C GLY A 101 -13.26 26.66 21.28
N GLU A 102 -12.49 27.03 20.25
CA GLU A 102 -13.00 27.63 19.02
C GLU A 102 -12.45 26.90 17.78
N PRO A 103 -13.30 26.61 16.78
CA PRO A 103 -12.83 26.05 15.52
C PRO A 103 -12.07 27.12 14.73
N GLY A 104 -10.95 26.75 14.11
CA GLY A 104 -10.17 27.66 13.28
C GLY A 104 -9.51 26.94 12.12
N LEU A 105 -9.42 27.62 10.99
CA LEU A 105 -8.64 27.17 9.84
C LEU A 105 -7.17 27.59 9.98
N PRO A 106 -6.25 26.96 9.23
CA PRO A 106 -4.88 27.44 9.10
C PRO A 106 -4.86 28.91 8.63
N PRO A 107 -3.92 29.75 9.11
CA PRO A 107 -3.80 31.15 8.69
C PRO A 107 -3.65 31.33 7.17
N ASP A 108 -2.99 30.38 6.51
CA ASP A 108 -2.91 30.29 5.04
C ASP A 108 -3.44 28.91 4.58
N PRO A 109 -4.74 28.79 4.28
CA PRO A 109 -5.33 27.51 3.87
C PRO A 109 -4.76 26.98 2.56
N LEU A 110 -4.42 27.85 1.61
CA LEU A 110 -3.93 27.43 0.30
C LEU A 110 -2.49 26.93 0.38
N GLY A 111 -1.60 27.66 1.05
CA GLY A 111 -0.24 27.19 1.31
C GLY A 111 -0.21 25.92 2.15
N PHE A 112 -1.11 25.81 3.13
CA PHE A 112 -1.29 24.58 3.91
C PHE A 112 -1.68 23.40 3.00
N LEU A 113 -2.71 23.53 2.17
CA LEU A 113 -3.16 22.46 1.27
C LEU A 113 -2.09 22.08 0.25
N ALA A 114 -1.36 23.05 -0.31
CA ALA A 114 -0.26 22.79 -1.21
C ALA A 114 0.84 21.96 -0.53
N TYR A 115 1.28 22.37 0.67
CA TYR A 115 2.26 21.63 1.45
C TYR A 115 1.77 20.22 1.81
N GLN A 116 0.53 20.08 2.29
CA GLN A 116 -0.03 18.75 2.59
C GLN A 116 -0.15 17.89 1.33
N GLY A 117 -0.41 18.48 0.16
CA GLY A 117 -0.41 17.79 -1.12
C GLY A 117 0.95 17.17 -1.44
N LEU A 118 2.04 17.90 -1.24
CA LEU A 118 3.40 17.35 -1.41
C LEU A 118 3.69 16.22 -0.41
N VAL A 119 3.36 16.43 0.87
CA VAL A 119 3.57 15.43 1.93
C VAL A 119 2.71 14.18 1.73
N SER A 120 1.53 14.32 1.12
CA SER A 120 0.59 13.22 0.89
C SER A 120 1.20 12.07 0.08
N ALA A 121 2.13 12.36 -0.83
CA ALA A 121 2.81 11.33 -1.61
C ALA A 121 3.67 10.43 -0.72
N GLY A 122 4.44 11.01 0.20
CA GLY A 122 5.23 10.27 1.17
C GLY A 122 4.36 9.44 2.10
N PHE A 123 3.25 10.03 2.58
CA PHE A 123 2.26 9.32 3.36
C PHE A 123 1.65 8.15 2.59
N ALA A 124 1.27 8.35 1.33
CA ALA A 124 0.67 7.32 0.48
C ALA A 124 1.61 6.11 0.29
N ILE A 125 2.92 6.35 0.14
CA ILE A 125 3.93 5.28 0.06
C ILE A 125 3.96 4.48 1.36
N GLY A 126 4.07 5.16 2.51
CA GLY A 126 4.10 4.52 3.82
C GLY A 126 2.82 3.73 4.13
N PHE A 127 1.67 4.33 3.83
CA PHE A 127 0.36 3.70 3.95
C PHE A 127 0.27 2.44 3.09
N LEU A 128 0.61 2.55 1.79
CA LEU A 128 0.54 1.42 0.87
C LEU A 128 1.43 0.27 1.33
N TRP A 129 2.66 0.58 1.75
CA TRP A 129 3.59 -0.42 2.27
C TRP A 129 3.03 -1.17 3.49
N LEU A 130 2.51 -0.45 4.47
CA LEU A 130 1.98 -1.07 5.68
C LEU A 130 0.68 -1.84 5.37
N HIS A 131 -0.19 -1.26 4.55
CA HIS A 131 -1.43 -1.89 4.09
C HIS A 131 -1.16 -3.20 3.34
N GLU A 132 -0.21 -3.23 2.40
CA GLU A 132 0.17 -4.45 1.66
C GLU A 132 0.76 -5.53 2.58
N ARG A 133 1.36 -5.15 3.71
CA ARG A 133 1.89 -6.11 4.70
C ARG A 133 0.80 -6.65 5.64
N LEU A 134 -0.19 -5.83 5.98
CA LEU A 134 -1.28 -6.21 6.90
C LEU A 134 -2.44 -6.90 6.18
N ALA A 135 -2.90 -6.34 5.05
CA ALA A 135 -4.13 -6.74 4.39
C ALA A 135 -4.17 -8.21 3.94
N PRO A 136 -3.14 -8.76 3.26
CA PRO A 136 -3.18 -10.16 2.83
C PRO A 136 -3.24 -11.14 4.00
N ARG A 137 -2.52 -10.84 5.09
CA ARG A 137 -2.51 -11.66 6.31
C ARG A 137 -3.85 -11.61 7.03
N TRP A 138 -4.53 -10.48 6.99
CA TRP A 138 -5.84 -10.30 7.59
C TRP A 138 -6.92 -10.97 6.74
N TRP A 139 -6.99 -10.69 5.44
CA TRP A 139 -7.98 -11.28 4.53
C TRP A 139 -7.91 -12.81 4.49
N ARG A 140 -6.69 -13.39 4.57
CA ARG A 140 -6.52 -14.83 4.75
C ARG A 140 -7.18 -15.37 6.02
N ARG A 141 -7.12 -14.62 7.13
CA ARG A 141 -7.72 -15.03 8.41
C ARG A 141 -9.25 -14.95 8.39
N VAL A 142 -9.83 -13.96 7.69
CA VAL A 142 -11.28 -13.78 7.63
C VAL A 142 -11.97 -14.49 6.46
N ALA A 143 -11.21 -14.98 5.47
CA ALA A 143 -11.73 -15.72 4.32
C ALA A 143 -12.70 -16.87 4.65
N PRO A 144 -12.51 -17.69 5.71
CA PRO A 144 -13.43 -18.79 6.03
C PRO A 144 -14.86 -18.35 6.38
N ARG A 145 -15.03 -17.12 6.89
CA ARG A 145 -16.32 -16.58 7.36
C ARG A 145 -16.88 -15.45 6.48
N ASN A 146 -16.09 -15.00 5.51
CA ASN A 146 -16.42 -13.87 4.65
C ASN A 146 -16.10 -14.22 3.19
N PRO A 147 -17.12 -14.57 2.38
CA PRO A 147 -16.91 -15.01 0.99
C PRO A 147 -16.26 -13.91 0.12
N VAL A 148 -16.59 -12.64 0.39
CA VAL A 148 -15.97 -11.51 -0.33
C VAL A 148 -14.47 -11.44 -0.03
N ALA A 149 -14.06 -11.68 1.22
CA ALA A 149 -12.64 -11.73 1.57
C ALA A 149 -11.91 -12.92 0.93
N ALA A 150 -12.58 -14.06 0.76
CA ALA A 150 -12.03 -15.21 0.06
C ALA A 150 -11.77 -14.90 -1.43
N ASP A 151 -12.69 -14.21 -2.10
CA ASP A 151 -12.55 -13.79 -3.51
C ASP A 151 -11.44 -12.75 -3.72
N VAL A 152 -11.25 -11.86 -2.74
CA VAL A 152 -10.17 -10.87 -2.76
C VAL A 152 -8.83 -11.57 -2.52
N TYR A 153 -8.78 -12.46 -1.53
CA TYR A 153 -7.57 -13.21 -1.21
C TYR A 153 -7.14 -14.12 -2.37
N SER A 154 -8.06 -14.82 -3.03
CA SER A 154 -7.75 -15.70 -4.16
C SER A 154 -7.18 -14.92 -5.36
N ALA A 155 -7.75 -13.74 -5.67
CA ALA A 155 -7.20 -12.83 -6.68
C ALA A 155 -5.82 -12.28 -6.30
N TYR A 156 -5.62 -11.93 -5.03
CA TYR A 156 -4.33 -11.48 -4.52
C TYR A 156 -3.28 -12.59 -4.63
N ALA A 157 -3.62 -13.82 -4.24
CA ALA A 157 -2.76 -15.00 -4.31
C ALA A 157 -2.39 -15.35 -5.77
N ALA A 158 -3.35 -15.28 -6.69
CA ALA A 158 -3.10 -15.49 -8.11
C ALA A 158 -2.14 -14.43 -8.69
N HIS A 159 -2.26 -13.17 -8.28
CA HIS A 159 -1.33 -12.11 -8.69
C HIS A 159 0.07 -12.31 -8.09
N ALA A 160 0.15 -12.65 -6.80
CA ALA A 160 1.42 -12.92 -6.13
C ALA A 160 2.18 -14.10 -6.78
N LYS A 161 1.45 -15.16 -7.19
CA LYS A 161 2.02 -16.31 -7.90
C LYS A 161 2.65 -15.87 -9.23
N ARG A 162 1.96 -15.07 -10.05
CA ARG A 162 2.48 -14.56 -11.32
C ARG A 162 3.74 -13.70 -11.14
N VAL A 163 3.75 -12.82 -10.14
CA VAL A 163 4.93 -11.97 -9.85
C VAL A 163 6.11 -12.82 -9.39
N PHE A 164 5.87 -13.85 -8.58
CA PHE A 164 6.90 -14.77 -8.13
C PHE A 164 7.47 -15.57 -9.30
N GLU A 165 6.62 -16.15 -10.16
CA GLU A 165 7.01 -16.87 -11.37
C GLU A 165 7.84 -15.99 -12.33
N GLN A 166 7.44 -14.72 -12.53
CA GLN A 166 8.20 -13.77 -13.34
C GLN A 166 9.57 -13.45 -12.72
N ARG A 167 9.65 -13.28 -11.39
CA ARG A 167 10.93 -13.05 -10.69
C ARG A 167 11.83 -14.27 -10.76
N GLU A 168 11.29 -15.47 -10.63
CA GLU A 168 12.05 -16.71 -10.82
C GLU A 168 12.56 -16.87 -12.24
N ALA A 169 11.71 -16.65 -13.25
CA ALA A 169 12.11 -16.70 -14.65
C ALA A 169 13.26 -15.72 -14.96
N ARG A 170 13.17 -14.48 -14.43
CA ARG A 170 14.26 -13.49 -14.53
C ARG A 170 15.53 -13.93 -13.82
N ARG A 171 15.44 -14.54 -12.63
CA ARG A 171 16.60 -15.08 -11.90
C ARG A 171 17.24 -16.25 -12.64
N ARG A 172 16.44 -17.17 -13.20
CA ARG A 172 16.90 -18.31 -14.01
C ARG A 172 17.62 -17.84 -15.28
N ALA A 173 17.03 -16.87 -16.01
CA ALA A 173 17.66 -16.26 -17.19
C ALA A 173 19.01 -15.59 -16.86
N ARG A 174 19.09 -14.86 -15.73
CA ARG A 174 20.36 -14.26 -15.27
C ARG A 174 21.41 -15.30 -14.88
N ARG A 175 21.02 -16.44 -14.29
CA ARG A 175 21.95 -17.54 -13.99
C ARG A 175 22.47 -18.21 -15.27
N GLN A 176 21.59 -18.48 -16.24
CA GLN A 176 21.99 -19.04 -17.54
C GLN A 176 22.93 -18.14 -18.35
N GLN A 177 22.77 -16.81 -18.23
CA GLN A 177 23.71 -15.86 -18.85
C GLN A 177 25.06 -15.75 -18.12
N ARG A 178 25.08 -16.09 -16.83
CA ARG A 178 26.27 -15.97 -15.96
C ARG A 178 27.09 -17.26 -15.92
N ASP A 179 26.55 -18.41 -16.34
CA ASP A 179 27.29 -19.65 -16.54
C ASP A 179 28.01 -19.65 -17.92
N PRO A 180 29.34 -19.49 -17.98
CA PRO A 180 30.09 -19.54 -19.23
C PRO A 180 30.14 -20.95 -19.83
N ALA A 181 29.86 -21.98 -19.02
CA ALA A 181 29.89 -23.39 -19.42
C ALA A 181 28.72 -23.81 -20.34
N ALA A 182 27.65 -23.01 -20.41
CA ALA A 182 26.48 -23.27 -21.26
C ALA A 182 26.58 -22.62 -22.65
N ARG A 183 27.68 -21.90 -22.95
CA ARG A 183 27.90 -21.39 -24.31
C ARG A 183 28.31 -22.56 -25.21
N PRO A 184 27.50 -22.97 -26.21
CA PRO A 184 27.98 -23.91 -27.22
C PRO A 184 29.20 -23.27 -27.90
N ALA A 185 30.34 -23.95 -27.82
CA ALA A 185 31.58 -23.47 -28.41
C ALA A 185 31.33 -23.11 -29.89
N PRO A 186 31.76 -21.92 -30.37
CA PRO A 186 31.46 -21.44 -31.71
C PRO A 186 32.08 -22.28 -32.86
N GLY A 187 32.76 -23.39 -32.55
CA GLY A 187 33.49 -24.23 -33.53
C GLY A 187 32.71 -25.40 -34.14
N GLY A 188 31.49 -25.74 -33.68
CA GLY A 188 30.80 -26.97 -34.11
C GLY A 188 30.20 -26.95 -35.52
N LYS A 189 29.74 -25.78 -36.00
CA LYS A 189 29.03 -25.68 -37.29
C LYS A 189 29.97 -25.63 -38.51
N ALA A 190 31.22 -25.20 -38.33
CA ALA A 190 32.20 -25.12 -39.42
C ALA A 190 32.74 -26.51 -39.83
N LYS A 191 32.97 -27.41 -38.85
CA LYS A 191 33.46 -28.78 -39.14
C LYS A 191 32.41 -29.69 -39.79
N ALA A 192 31.12 -29.50 -39.49
CA ALA A 192 30.06 -30.29 -40.11
C ALA A 192 29.87 -29.96 -41.61
N LYS A 193 30.04 -28.70 -42.02
CA LYS A 193 29.98 -28.30 -43.44
C LYS A 193 31.21 -28.73 -44.24
N ALA A 194 32.40 -28.79 -43.62
CA ALA A 194 33.61 -29.26 -44.30
C ALA A 194 33.58 -30.77 -44.58
N LYS A 195 33.03 -31.59 -43.67
CA LYS A 195 32.98 -33.05 -43.83
C LYS A 195 31.95 -33.52 -44.87
N ALA A 196 30.88 -32.76 -45.09
CA ALA A 196 29.88 -33.06 -46.13
C ALA A 196 30.34 -32.73 -47.56
N LYS A 197 31.41 -31.93 -47.73
CA LYS A 197 31.92 -31.51 -49.04
C LYS A 197 33.10 -32.36 -49.54
N ALA A 198 33.58 -33.32 -48.73
CA ALA A 198 34.78 -34.12 -49.01
C ALA A 198 34.48 -35.61 -49.26
N ALA A 199 33.21 -36.01 -49.46
CA ALA A 199 32.87 -37.36 -49.88
C ALA A 199 32.93 -37.44 -51.43
N PRO A 200 33.91 -38.13 -52.02
CA PRO A 200 33.93 -38.37 -53.46
C PRO A 200 32.88 -39.44 -53.82
N ARG A 201 32.26 -39.26 -54.99
CA ARG A 201 31.43 -40.27 -55.65
C ARG A 201 32.29 -41.40 -56.21
#